data_AF-A0A9E6FC16-F1
#
_entry.id   AF-A0A9E6FC16-F1
#
_cell.length_a   1.000
_cell.length_b   1.000
_cell.length_c   1.000
_cell.angle_alpha   90.00
_cell.angle_beta   90.00
_cell.angle_gamma   90.00
#
_symmetry.space_group_name_H-M   'P 1'
#
loop_
_entity.id
_entity.type
_entity.pdbx_description
1 polymer ?
#
loop_
_entity_poly.entity_id
_entity_poly.type
_entity_poly.pdbx_seq_one_letter_code
_entity_poly.pdbx_strand_id
1 'polypeptide(L)'
;MELLLNYGFAWIAMGLTLVLAIVYMTRKMIKTSDNKKLWIKINKGLRKYHKEIGVSLIGFGLIHGLSSSMSVFTLNMGTLAWIFSIVLGLNWLFRAPLSKSVQWMKIHRILTVGFVLVLMLHLNEVGGVQILSILSNSESAQTITTLEGLTSGEQLTYGTFTDGTYTGTATGYGSGLTVEIVLLDNTITSINIISHNEKNSQYYSKAFSNVPSSILNAQSLDVDTVSGATFSSVGIINAVNNALSKALIDGSLPSNLTLPTKRGH
;
A
#
# COMPACT_ATOMS: atom_id res chain seq x y z
N MET A 1 6.07 -15.84 7.22
CA MET A 1 4.66 -16.28 7.11
C MET A 1 3.70 -15.09 7.12
N GLU A 2 3.87 -14.14 8.05
CA GLU A 2 2.97 -12.97 8.20
C GLU A 2 2.96 -12.01 6.99
N LEU A 3 4.12 -11.72 6.37
CA LEU A 3 4.17 -10.91 5.15
C LEU A 3 3.35 -11.51 4.00
N LEU A 4 3.50 -12.81 3.78
CA LEU A 4 2.87 -13.53 2.66
C LEU A 4 1.35 -13.64 2.84
N LEU A 5 0.87 -13.74 4.09
CA LEU A 5 -0.55 -13.71 4.42
C LEU A 5 -1.14 -12.29 4.26
N ASN A 6 -0.46 -11.26 4.77
CA ASN A 6 -0.97 -9.88 4.74
C ASN A 6 -1.09 -9.30 3.32
N TYR A 7 -0.04 -9.46 2.50
CA TYR A 7 -0.08 -9.04 1.10
C TYR A 7 -0.94 -9.99 0.26
N GLY A 8 -0.95 -11.28 0.56
CA GLY A 8 -1.71 -12.29 -0.18
C GLY A 8 -3.22 -12.00 -0.18
N PHE A 9 -3.81 -11.71 0.98
CA PHE A 9 -5.24 -11.40 1.06
C PHE A 9 -5.60 -10.07 0.38
N ALA A 10 -4.70 -9.07 0.39
CA ALA A 10 -4.88 -7.82 -0.34
C ALA A 10 -4.93 -8.06 -1.86
N TRP A 11 -3.98 -8.84 -2.39
CA TRP A 11 -3.93 -9.19 -3.82
C TRP A 11 -5.13 -10.04 -4.26
N ILE A 12 -5.60 -10.94 -3.41
CA ILE A 12 -6.84 -11.69 -3.66
C ILE A 12 -8.03 -10.73 -3.73
N ALA A 13 -8.17 -9.81 -2.77
CA ALA A 13 -9.25 -8.80 -2.79
C ALA A 13 -9.17 -7.88 -4.03
N MET A 14 -7.96 -7.51 -4.45
CA MET A 14 -7.72 -6.76 -5.69
C MET A 14 -8.19 -7.54 -6.92
N GLY A 15 -7.78 -8.81 -7.04
CA GLY A 15 -8.19 -9.69 -8.13
C GLY A 15 -9.71 -9.86 -8.21
N LEU A 16 -10.37 -10.05 -7.07
CA LEU A 16 -11.84 -10.12 -6.99
C LEU A 16 -12.49 -8.82 -7.46
N THR A 17 -11.92 -7.67 -7.07
CA THR A 17 -12.42 -6.35 -7.51
C THR A 17 -12.25 -6.15 -9.01
N LEU A 18 -11.11 -6.56 -9.58
CA LEU A 18 -10.86 -6.50 -11.02
C LEU A 18 -11.90 -7.35 -11.79
N VAL A 19 -12.21 -8.55 -11.30
CA VAL A 19 -13.24 -9.40 -11.92
C VAL A 19 -14.62 -8.72 -11.87
N LEU A 20 -14.99 -8.09 -10.76
CA LEU A 20 -16.24 -7.32 -10.67
C LEU A 20 -16.26 -6.12 -11.63
N ALA A 21 -15.13 -5.42 -11.78
CA ALA A 21 -14.98 -4.34 -12.76
C ALA A 21 -15.13 -4.86 -14.21
N ILE A 22 -14.59 -6.05 -14.52
CA ILE A 22 -14.76 -6.70 -15.82
C ILE A 22 -16.23 -7.08 -16.07
N VAL A 23 -16.96 -7.56 -15.05
CA VAL A 23 -18.42 -7.81 -15.16
C VAL A 23 -19.18 -6.54 -15.53
N TYR A 24 -18.79 -5.39 -14.95
CA TYR A 24 -19.37 -4.10 -15.31
C TYR A 24 -19.00 -3.67 -16.74
N MET A 25 -17.72 -3.76 -17.11
CA MET A 25 -17.21 -3.38 -18.44
C MET A 25 -17.85 -4.22 -19.55
N THR A 26 -17.93 -5.54 -19.38
CA THR A 26 -18.59 -6.43 -20.36
C THR A 26 -20.05 -6.04 -20.57
N ARG A 27 -20.76 -5.52 -19.56
CA ARG A 27 -22.13 -5.00 -19.71
C ARG A 27 -22.19 -3.72 -20.56
N LYS A 28 -21.16 -2.87 -20.48
CA LYS A 28 -21.02 -1.67 -21.32
C LYS A 28 -20.72 -2.08 -22.77
N MET A 29 -19.81 -3.03 -22.97
CA MET A 29 -19.42 -3.54 -24.29
C MET A 29 -20.56 -4.21 -25.06
N ILE A 30 -21.50 -4.88 -24.38
CA ILE A 30 -22.71 -5.43 -25.05
C ILE A 30 -23.51 -4.34 -25.79
N LYS A 31 -23.48 -3.10 -25.31
CA LYS A 31 -24.24 -1.99 -25.92
C LYS A 31 -23.52 -1.39 -27.12
N THR A 32 -22.19 -1.39 -27.11
CA THR A 32 -21.36 -0.65 -28.06
C THR A 32 -20.65 -1.53 -29.09
N SER A 33 -20.52 -2.83 -28.85
CA SER A 33 -19.78 -3.74 -29.73
C SER A 33 -20.66 -4.36 -30.81
N ASP A 34 -20.07 -4.56 -31.99
CA ASP A 34 -20.67 -5.33 -33.10
C ASP A 34 -20.83 -6.82 -32.77
N ASN A 35 -19.86 -7.43 -32.07
CA ASN A 35 -19.92 -8.84 -31.66
C ASN A 35 -20.68 -9.03 -30.33
N LYS A 36 -21.95 -8.64 -30.32
CA LYS A 36 -22.81 -8.72 -29.12
C LYS A 36 -22.92 -10.14 -28.56
N LYS A 37 -22.96 -11.16 -29.42
CA LYS A 37 -23.09 -12.57 -29.02
C LYS A 37 -21.94 -13.02 -28.11
N LEU A 38 -20.70 -12.65 -28.45
CA LEU A 38 -19.52 -12.95 -27.64
C LEU A 38 -19.61 -12.31 -26.25
N TRP A 39 -19.86 -11.00 -26.20
CA TRP A 39 -19.92 -10.27 -24.92
C TRP A 39 -21.06 -10.74 -24.02
N ILE A 40 -22.21 -11.14 -24.58
CA ILE A 40 -23.31 -11.76 -23.83
C ILE A 40 -22.85 -13.09 -23.21
N LYS A 41 -22.16 -13.94 -23.96
CA LYS A 41 -21.64 -15.23 -23.45
C LYS A 41 -20.65 -15.02 -22.30
N ILE A 42 -19.69 -14.11 -22.46
CA ILE A 42 -18.70 -13.75 -21.43
C ILE A 42 -19.40 -13.17 -20.19
N ASN A 43 -20.29 -12.18 -20.37
CA ASN A 43 -20.98 -11.55 -19.25
C ASN A 43 -21.85 -12.54 -18.49
N LYS A 44 -22.52 -13.48 -19.17
CA LYS A 44 -23.31 -14.54 -18.52
C LYS A 44 -22.42 -15.45 -17.67
N GLY A 45 -21.25 -15.83 -18.18
CA GLY A 45 -20.28 -16.64 -17.44
C GLY A 45 -19.77 -15.95 -16.17
N LEU A 46 -19.29 -14.72 -16.29
CA LEU A 46 -18.74 -13.97 -15.15
C LEU A 46 -19.82 -13.58 -14.13
N ARG A 47 -21.01 -13.16 -14.59
CA ARG A 47 -22.11 -12.76 -13.69
C ARG A 47 -22.64 -13.92 -12.86
N LYS A 48 -22.47 -15.17 -13.33
CA LYS A 48 -22.87 -16.37 -12.58
C LYS A 48 -22.26 -16.38 -11.18
N TYR A 49 -21.02 -15.93 -11.05
CA TYR A 49 -20.24 -15.94 -9.81
C TYR A 49 -20.16 -14.57 -9.11
N HIS A 50 -20.82 -13.54 -9.64
CA HIS A 50 -20.68 -12.16 -9.15
C HIS A 50 -21.06 -12.01 -7.67
N LYS A 51 -22.05 -12.77 -7.19
CA LYS A 51 -22.51 -12.67 -5.80
C LYS A 51 -21.47 -13.27 -4.85
N GLU A 52 -20.96 -14.44 -5.22
CA GLU A 52 -19.94 -15.19 -4.51
C GLU A 52 -18.66 -14.38 -4.44
N ILE A 53 -18.22 -13.81 -5.57
CA ILE A 53 -17.06 -12.90 -5.64
C ILE A 53 -17.25 -11.69 -4.72
N GLY A 54 -18.44 -11.10 -4.69
CA GLY A 54 -18.74 -9.96 -3.80
C GLY A 54 -18.66 -10.32 -2.32
N VAL A 55 -19.17 -11.49 -1.91
CA VAL A 55 -19.07 -11.97 -0.52
C VAL A 55 -17.61 -12.29 -0.17
N SER A 56 -16.88 -12.94 -1.07
CA SER A 56 -15.44 -13.20 -0.89
C SER A 56 -14.63 -11.90 -0.76
N LEU A 57 -14.96 -10.86 -1.53
CA LEU A 57 -14.30 -9.56 -1.44
C LEU A 57 -14.44 -8.95 -0.03
N ILE A 58 -15.64 -9.02 0.55
CA ILE A 58 -15.88 -8.55 1.92
C ILE A 58 -15.06 -9.37 2.92
N GLY A 59 -15.03 -10.70 2.78
CA GLY A 59 -14.30 -11.60 3.67
C GLY A 59 -12.78 -11.39 3.62
N PHE A 60 -12.19 -11.37 2.43
CA PHE A 60 -10.75 -11.14 2.27
C PHE A 60 -10.35 -9.71 2.64
N GLY A 61 -11.18 -8.72 2.33
CA GLY A 61 -10.98 -7.34 2.78
C GLY A 61 -11.01 -7.20 4.31
N LEU A 62 -11.90 -7.94 4.98
CA LEU A 62 -11.98 -8.02 6.45
C LEU A 62 -10.69 -8.58 7.06
N ILE A 63 -10.24 -9.73 6.54
CA ILE A 63 -9.04 -10.41 7.04
C ILE A 63 -7.82 -9.51 6.84
N HIS A 64 -7.66 -8.93 5.64
CA HIS A 64 -6.59 -7.99 5.36
C HIS A 64 -6.64 -6.76 6.29
N GLY A 65 -7.82 -6.17 6.50
CA GLY A 65 -7.99 -5.02 7.39
C GLY A 65 -7.66 -5.32 8.85
N LEU A 66 -8.10 -6.48 9.38
CA LEU A 66 -7.81 -6.91 10.75
C LEU A 66 -6.33 -7.27 10.97
N SER A 67 -5.66 -7.77 9.93
CA SER A 67 -4.23 -8.07 9.99
C SER A 67 -3.34 -6.87 9.66
N SER A 68 -3.92 -5.73 9.28
CA SER A 68 -3.18 -4.49 9.06
C SER A 68 -2.77 -3.85 10.39
N SER A 69 -1.60 -3.22 10.41
CA SER A 69 -1.04 -2.56 11.60
C SER A 69 -1.78 -1.28 12.00
N MET A 70 -2.67 -0.77 11.13
CA MET A 70 -3.50 0.40 11.39
C MET A 70 -4.83 0.00 12.02
N SER A 71 -5.23 0.71 13.09
CA SER A 71 -6.53 0.46 13.72
C SER A 71 -7.67 0.63 12.72
N VAL A 72 -8.51 -0.39 12.60
CA VAL A 72 -9.75 -0.42 11.79
C VAL A 72 -10.71 0.73 12.18
N PHE A 73 -10.53 1.32 13.36
CA PHE A 73 -11.32 2.46 13.84
C PHE A 73 -10.79 3.83 13.36
N THR A 74 -9.68 3.86 12.61
CA THR A 74 -9.20 5.08 11.96
C THR A 74 -9.83 5.23 10.57
N LEU A 75 -10.30 6.43 10.24
CA LEU A 75 -10.86 6.76 8.92
C LEU A 75 -9.76 6.91 7.86
N ASN A 76 -9.05 5.81 7.56
CA ASN A 76 -8.10 5.72 6.44
C ASN A 76 -8.80 5.18 5.17
N MET A 77 -8.17 5.29 3.99
CA MET A 77 -8.80 4.86 2.72
C MET A 77 -9.10 3.37 2.67
N GLY A 78 -8.31 2.53 3.35
CA GLY A 78 -8.56 1.08 3.46
C GLY A 78 -9.84 0.77 4.26
N THR A 79 -10.01 1.39 5.43
CA THR A 79 -11.23 1.30 6.25
C THR A 79 -12.44 1.81 5.45
N LEU A 80 -12.25 2.90 4.70
CA LEU A 80 -13.30 3.46 3.86
C LEU A 80 -13.70 2.50 2.73
N ALA A 81 -12.73 1.90 2.03
CA ALA A 81 -12.96 0.89 0.99
C ALA A 81 -13.73 -0.32 1.56
N TRP A 82 -13.37 -0.73 2.77
CA TRP A 82 -14.03 -1.81 3.48
C TRP A 82 -15.49 -1.49 3.83
N ILE A 83 -15.76 -0.29 4.37
CA ILE A 83 -17.12 0.19 4.63
C ILE A 83 -17.95 0.20 3.34
N PHE A 84 -17.41 0.72 2.25
CA PHE A 84 -18.08 0.72 0.94
C PHE A 84 -18.43 -0.70 0.47
N SER A 85 -17.50 -1.66 0.64
CA SER A 85 -17.73 -3.08 0.30
C SER A 85 -18.86 -3.70 1.12
N ILE A 86 -18.92 -3.43 2.42
CA ILE A 86 -20.01 -3.89 3.29
C ILE A 86 -21.34 -3.25 2.87
N VAL A 87 -21.37 -1.94 2.66
CA VAL A 87 -22.59 -1.22 2.28
C VAL A 87 -23.10 -1.71 0.92
N LEU A 88 -22.21 -2.05 -0.03
CA LEU A 88 -22.57 -2.73 -1.28
C LEU A 88 -23.23 -4.09 -1.03
N GLY A 89 -22.66 -4.90 -0.13
CA GLY A 89 -23.22 -6.19 0.29
C GLY A 89 -24.59 -6.06 0.94
N LEU A 90 -24.75 -5.11 1.86
CA LEU A 90 -26.02 -4.83 2.53
C LEU A 90 -27.08 -4.31 1.55
N ASN A 91 -26.72 -3.41 0.64
CA ASN A 91 -27.63 -2.93 -0.42
C ASN A 91 -28.12 -4.09 -1.30
N TRP A 92 -27.28 -5.09 -1.56
CA TRP A 92 -27.69 -6.31 -2.27
C TRP A 92 -28.53 -7.25 -1.40
N LEU A 93 -28.23 -7.38 -0.10
CA LEU A 93 -28.96 -8.22 0.84
C LEU A 93 -30.40 -7.69 1.02
N PHE A 94 -30.55 -6.39 1.22
CA PHE A 94 -31.85 -5.71 1.36
C PHE A 94 -32.49 -5.37 0.01
N ARG A 95 -32.07 -6.00 -1.09
CA ARG A 95 -32.66 -5.74 -2.42
C ARG A 95 -34.16 -6.01 -2.46
N ALA A 96 -34.66 -7.01 -1.74
CA ALA A 96 -36.08 -7.39 -1.76
C ALA A 96 -36.99 -6.28 -1.18
N PRO A 97 -36.74 -5.76 0.03
CA PRO A 97 -37.50 -4.61 0.54
C PRO A 97 -37.27 -3.33 -0.28
N LEU A 98 -36.05 -3.08 -0.78
CA LEU A 98 -35.71 -1.91 -1.60
C LEU A 98 -36.22 -1.99 -3.06
N SER A 99 -36.61 -3.18 -3.53
CA SER A 99 -37.08 -3.42 -4.90
C SER A 99 -38.38 -2.70 -5.21
N LYS A 100 -39.23 -2.44 -4.20
CA LYS A 100 -40.50 -1.74 -4.38
C LYS A 100 -40.33 -0.28 -4.86
N SER A 101 -39.12 0.28 -4.76
CA SER A 101 -38.82 1.66 -5.12
C SER A 101 -37.91 1.82 -6.37
N VAL A 102 -37.45 0.75 -7.03
CA VAL A 102 -36.49 0.79 -8.17
C VAL A 102 -35.10 1.41 -7.82
N GLN A 103 -34.95 2.01 -6.64
CA GLN A 103 -33.77 2.78 -6.25
C GLN A 103 -32.55 1.91 -5.92
N TRP A 104 -32.72 0.65 -5.50
CA TRP A 104 -31.59 -0.20 -5.06
C TRP A 104 -30.50 -0.35 -6.13
N MET A 105 -30.89 -0.40 -7.41
CA MET A 105 -29.94 -0.47 -8.54
C MET A 105 -29.21 0.86 -8.76
N LYS A 106 -29.86 2.00 -8.51
CA LYS A 106 -29.22 3.33 -8.59
C LYS A 106 -28.20 3.47 -7.45
N ILE A 107 -28.62 3.14 -6.24
CA ILE A 107 -27.77 3.16 -5.04
C ILE A 107 -26.57 2.24 -5.22
N HIS A 108 -26.79 0.99 -5.68
CA HIS A 108 -25.70 0.05 -5.92
C HIS A 108 -24.66 0.62 -6.88
N ARG A 109 -25.09 1.23 -7.99
CA ARG A 109 -24.17 1.83 -8.98
C ARG A 109 -23.37 2.99 -8.40
N ILE A 110 -24.01 3.87 -7.65
CA ILE A 110 -23.34 5.00 -6.99
C ILE A 110 -22.29 4.48 -6.00
N LEU A 111 -22.66 3.51 -5.17
CA LEU A 111 -21.75 2.85 -4.24
C LEU A 111 -20.59 2.15 -4.96
N THR A 112 -20.82 1.53 -6.12
CA THR A 112 -19.74 0.91 -6.91
C THR A 112 -18.75 1.95 -7.41
N VAL A 113 -19.23 3.11 -7.91
CA VAL A 113 -18.34 4.18 -8.35
C VAL A 113 -17.53 4.75 -7.18
N GLY A 114 -18.19 4.99 -6.04
CA GLY A 114 -17.52 5.44 -4.82
C GLY A 114 -16.47 4.44 -4.32
N PHE A 115 -16.84 3.15 -4.28
CA PHE A 115 -15.91 2.07 -3.91
C PHE A 115 -14.67 2.03 -4.81
N VAL A 116 -14.85 2.10 -6.13
CA VAL A 116 -13.72 2.11 -7.08
C VAL A 116 -12.85 3.34 -6.89
N LEU A 117 -13.44 4.53 -6.68
CA LEU A 117 -12.67 5.75 -6.43
C LEU A 117 -11.82 5.62 -5.16
N VAL A 118 -12.42 5.19 -4.05
CA VAL A 118 -11.72 4.99 -2.78
C VAL A 118 -10.63 3.92 -2.93
N LEU A 119 -10.88 2.84 -3.68
CA LEU A 119 -9.88 1.82 -3.93
C LEU A 119 -8.70 2.35 -4.76
N MET A 120 -8.95 3.22 -5.74
CA MET A 120 -7.89 3.87 -6.52
C MET A 120 -7.04 4.81 -5.65
N LEU A 121 -7.68 5.57 -4.75
CA LEU A 121 -6.96 6.41 -3.78
C LEU A 121 -6.15 5.55 -2.80
N HIS A 122 -6.75 4.48 -2.28
CA HIS A 122 -6.07 3.54 -1.40
C HIS A 122 -4.86 2.89 -2.10
N LEU A 123 -4.99 2.50 -3.37
CA LEU A 123 -3.90 1.98 -4.19
C LEU A 123 -2.75 2.98 -4.27
N ASN A 124 -3.05 4.26 -4.50
CA ASN A 124 -2.01 5.29 -4.55
C ASN A 124 -1.33 5.49 -3.19
N GLU A 125 -2.09 5.43 -2.09
CA GLU A 125 -1.53 5.52 -0.73
C GLU A 125 -0.60 4.36 -0.39
N VAL A 126 -0.88 3.15 -0.88
CA VAL A 126 -0.05 1.95 -0.64
C VAL A 126 1.01 1.70 -1.73
N GLY A 127 1.25 2.65 -2.65
CA GLY A 127 2.33 2.56 -3.66
C GLY A 127 1.96 1.89 -4.99
N GLY A 128 0.69 1.58 -5.22
CA GLY A 128 0.14 1.15 -6.51
C GLY A 128 0.40 -0.31 -6.89
N VAL A 129 -0.08 -0.70 -8.07
CA VAL A 129 0.16 -2.03 -8.68
C VAL A 129 1.49 -1.97 -9.45
N GLN A 130 2.62 -2.13 -8.76
CA GLN A 130 3.95 -2.20 -9.39
C GLN A 130 4.21 -3.54 -10.11
N ILE A 131 3.22 -4.11 -10.80
CA ILE A 131 3.38 -5.38 -11.54
C ILE A 131 4.18 -5.17 -12.83
N LEU A 132 4.11 -3.96 -13.43
CA LEU A 132 4.81 -3.68 -14.68
C LEU A 132 6.33 -3.59 -14.48
N SER A 133 6.82 -3.13 -13.32
CA SER A 133 8.26 -3.16 -12.97
C SER A 133 8.76 -4.58 -12.68
N ILE A 134 7.89 -5.45 -12.17
CA ILE A 134 8.21 -6.87 -11.93
C ILE A 134 8.28 -7.66 -13.25
N LEU A 135 7.44 -7.32 -14.23
CA LEU A 135 7.42 -7.98 -15.55
C LEU A 135 8.42 -7.38 -16.55
N SER A 136 8.78 -6.09 -16.43
CA SER A 136 9.81 -5.49 -17.28
C SER A 136 11.22 -5.94 -16.93
N ASN A 137 11.44 -6.52 -15.74
CA ASN A 137 12.76 -6.89 -15.24
C ASN A 137 13.09 -8.38 -15.39
N SER A 138 12.23 -9.18 -16.05
CA SER A 138 12.51 -10.61 -16.32
C SER A 138 13.30 -10.87 -17.61
N GLU A 139 13.66 -9.84 -18.38
CA GLU A 139 14.42 -9.96 -19.64
C GLU A 139 15.66 -9.06 -19.66
N SER A 140 16.59 -9.24 -18.74
CA SER A 140 17.99 -8.84 -18.96
C SER A 140 18.92 -9.39 -17.88
N ALA A 141 19.29 -10.66 -18.03
CA ALA A 141 20.50 -11.19 -17.40
C ALA A 141 21.67 -11.09 -18.40
N GLN A 142 22.78 -10.51 -17.93
CA GLN A 142 24.11 -10.32 -18.59
C GLN A 142 24.16 -9.13 -19.58
N THR A 143 25.06 -8.15 -19.47
CA THR A 143 26.53 -8.24 -19.33
C THR A 143 27.09 -6.90 -18.80
N ILE A 144 28.14 -6.98 -17.98
CA ILE A 144 28.96 -5.84 -17.53
C ILE A 144 29.69 -5.20 -18.73
N THR A 145 29.49 -3.93 -19.01
CA THR A 145 30.57 -3.00 -19.42
C THR A 145 30.12 -1.56 -19.13
N THR A 146 31.00 -0.82 -18.44
CA THR A 146 30.96 0.63 -18.22
C THR A 146 30.76 1.42 -19.51
N LEU A 147 29.97 2.50 -19.48
CA LEU A 147 30.24 3.83 -20.04
C LEU A 147 29.01 4.77 -19.86
N GLU A 148 29.23 5.79 -19.05
CA GLU A 148 28.71 7.18 -19.07
C GLU A 148 27.32 7.50 -19.67
N GLY A 149 26.44 8.00 -18.79
CA GLY A 149 25.59 9.16 -19.09
C GLY A 149 24.09 8.90 -19.27
N LEU A 150 23.29 9.60 -18.44
CA LEU A 150 21.81 9.72 -18.40
C LEU A 150 21.15 8.58 -17.59
N THR A 151 20.54 8.76 -16.42
CA THR A 151 19.77 9.89 -15.86
C THR A 151 19.81 9.84 -14.32
N SER A 152 20.26 10.92 -13.67
CA SER A 152 20.33 11.05 -12.22
C SER A 152 18.94 11.05 -11.57
N GLY A 153 18.51 9.89 -11.08
CA GLY A 153 17.83 9.84 -9.78
C GLY A 153 18.90 9.95 -8.69
N GLU A 154 18.64 10.70 -7.63
CA GLU A 154 19.51 10.67 -6.44
C GLU A 154 19.60 9.21 -5.98
N GLN A 155 20.81 8.71 -5.73
CA GLN A 155 21.03 7.37 -5.17
C GLN A 155 21.66 7.51 -3.80
N LEU A 156 21.55 6.47 -2.97
CA LEU A 156 22.21 6.47 -1.67
C LEU A 156 23.72 6.63 -1.85
N THR A 157 24.29 7.68 -1.26
CA THR A 157 25.73 7.98 -1.35
C THR A 157 26.56 7.29 -0.25
N TYR A 158 25.93 6.49 0.62
CA TYR A 158 26.57 5.90 1.80
C TYR A 158 27.36 4.62 1.51
N GLY A 159 27.19 4.02 0.34
CA GLY A 159 27.83 2.77 0.00
C GLY A 159 27.06 2.01 -1.08
N THR A 160 27.47 0.77 -1.31
CA THR A 160 26.77 -0.18 -2.17
C THR A 160 25.94 -1.13 -1.32
N PHE A 161 24.68 -1.32 -1.69
CA PHE A 161 23.74 -2.17 -0.98
C PHE A 161 23.32 -3.38 -1.81
N THR A 162 23.05 -4.49 -1.13
CA THR A 162 22.36 -5.62 -1.74
C THR A 162 20.88 -5.27 -1.87
N ASP A 163 20.32 -5.51 -3.05
CA ASP A 163 18.89 -5.35 -3.28
C ASP A 163 18.07 -6.34 -2.44
N GLY A 164 16.91 -5.88 -1.98
CA GLY A 164 16.02 -6.70 -1.17
C GLY A 164 15.22 -5.91 -0.16
N THR A 165 14.54 -6.65 0.71
CA THR A 165 13.70 -6.08 1.77
C THR A 165 14.36 -6.29 3.12
N TYR A 166 14.58 -5.18 3.84
CA TYR A 166 15.30 -5.17 5.10
C TYR A 166 14.48 -4.52 6.19
N THR A 167 14.52 -5.09 7.38
CA THR A 167 13.86 -4.50 8.55
C THR A 167 14.88 -3.90 9.50
N GLY A 168 14.53 -2.79 10.13
CA GLY A 168 15.36 -2.16 11.15
C GLY A 168 14.49 -1.65 12.28
N THR A 169 15.00 -1.75 13.50
CA THR A 169 14.29 -1.34 14.71
C THR A 169 15.10 -0.30 15.45
N ALA A 170 14.46 0.75 15.95
CA ALA A 170 15.08 1.75 16.81
C ALA A 170 14.10 2.25 17.87
N THR A 171 14.61 3.08 18.77
CA THR A 171 13.81 3.77 19.78
C THR A 171 13.45 5.15 19.27
N GLY A 172 12.16 5.50 19.30
CA GLY A 172 11.63 6.83 19.05
C GLY A 172 11.12 7.47 20.35
N TYR A 173 9.89 7.99 20.35
CA TYR A 173 9.23 8.36 21.60
C TYR A 173 8.85 7.13 22.42
N GLY A 174 8.46 6.05 21.72
CA GLY A 174 8.28 4.71 22.23
C GLY A 174 9.45 3.79 21.87
N SER A 175 9.50 2.63 22.51
CA SER A 175 10.46 1.58 22.16
C SER A 175 9.97 0.74 20.98
N GLY A 176 10.90 0.11 20.27
CA GLY A 176 10.59 -0.91 19.28
C GLY A 176 9.94 -0.40 18.00
N LEU A 177 10.22 0.85 17.59
CA LEU A 177 9.80 1.36 16.29
C LEU A 177 10.53 0.59 15.20
N THR A 178 9.80 -0.20 14.43
CA THR A 178 10.34 -1.08 13.38
C THR A 178 9.86 -0.62 12.02
N VAL A 179 10.82 -0.46 11.11
CA VAL A 179 10.58 -0.13 9.70
C VAL A 179 11.02 -1.29 8.81
N GLU A 180 10.37 -1.40 7.66
CA GLU A 180 10.75 -2.22 6.53
C GLU A 180 11.14 -1.28 5.39
N ILE A 181 12.27 -1.52 4.75
CA ILE A 181 12.72 -0.79 3.57
C ILE A 181 12.88 -1.75 2.40
N VAL A 182 12.66 -1.25 1.20
CA VAL A 182 12.94 -1.97 -0.05
C VAL A 182 14.06 -1.25 -0.78
N LEU A 183 15.14 -1.98 -1.06
CA LEU A 183 16.29 -1.51 -1.83
C LEU A 183 16.28 -2.13 -3.21
N LEU A 184 16.48 -1.28 -4.22
CA LEU A 184 16.67 -1.68 -5.60
C LEU A 184 17.67 -0.72 -6.25
N ASP A 185 18.68 -1.26 -6.93
CA ASP A 185 19.71 -0.48 -7.63
C ASP A 185 20.28 0.65 -6.76
N ASN A 186 20.69 0.32 -5.53
CA ASN A 186 21.26 1.27 -4.57
C ASN A 186 20.33 2.44 -4.16
N THR A 187 19.02 2.26 -4.35
CA THR A 187 17.99 3.26 -4.10
C THR A 187 16.93 2.69 -3.15
N ILE A 188 16.50 3.48 -2.16
CA ILE A 188 15.36 3.15 -1.31
C ILE A 188 14.08 3.42 -2.10
N THR A 189 13.36 2.36 -2.44
CA THR A 189 12.11 2.47 -3.21
C THR A 189 10.88 2.53 -2.33
N SER A 190 10.97 2.05 -1.10
CA SER A 190 9.88 2.07 -0.13
C SER A 190 10.39 2.07 1.30
N ILE A 191 9.65 2.73 2.19
CA ILE A 191 9.84 2.72 3.64
C ILE A 191 8.48 2.57 4.30
N ASN A 192 8.28 1.48 5.03
CA ASN A 192 7.04 1.15 5.73
C ASN A 192 7.28 1.03 7.22
N ILE A 193 6.46 1.67 8.04
CA ILE A 193 6.50 1.50 9.50
C ILE A 193 5.61 0.32 9.86
N ILE A 194 6.20 -0.80 10.27
CA ILE A 194 5.48 -2.08 10.46
C ILE A 194 5.09 -2.35 11.92
N SER A 195 5.80 -1.74 12.89
CA SER A 195 5.45 -1.85 14.31
C SER A 195 5.98 -0.65 15.10
N HIS A 196 5.26 -0.19 16.11
CA HIS A 196 5.71 0.89 17.00
C HIS A 196 4.94 0.93 18.32
N ASN A 197 5.57 1.53 19.35
CA ASN A 197 4.92 1.87 20.63
C ASN A 197 4.88 3.38 20.88
N GLU A 198 4.92 4.19 19.82
CA GLU A 198 4.79 5.65 19.89
C GLU A 198 3.46 6.07 20.56
N LYS A 199 3.49 7.16 21.33
CA LYS A 199 2.31 7.68 22.05
C LYS A 199 1.82 8.97 21.42
N ASN A 200 0.53 9.28 21.59
CA ASN A 200 -0.13 10.50 21.12
C ASN A 200 -0.04 10.66 19.59
N SER A 201 -1.04 10.13 18.88
CA SER A 201 -1.10 10.09 17.41
C SER A 201 -0.92 11.42 16.72
N GLN A 202 -1.36 12.52 17.32
CA GLN A 202 -1.18 13.88 16.80
C GLN A 202 0.29 14.29 16.58
N TYR A 203 1.23 13.67 17.30
CA TYR A 203 2.65 13.95 17.18
C TYR A 203 3.33 12.96 16.21
N TYR A 204 3.23 11.64 16.47
CA TYR A 204 3.96 10.67 15.65
C TYR A 204 3.43 10.59 14.21
N SER A 205 2.14 10.84 13.96
CA SER A 205 1.57 10.79 12.60
C SER A 205 2.26 11.74 11.62
N LYS A 206 2.66 12.93 12.10
CA LYS A 206 3.41 13.89 11.29
C LYS A 206 4.78 13.36 10.92
N ALA A 207 5.50 12.76 11.88
CA ALA A 207 6.80 12.14 11.60
C ALA A 207 6.66 10.95 10.64
N PHE A 208 5.64 10.11 10.82
CA PHE A 208 5.39 8.91 10.03
C PHE A 208 5.08 9.22 8.57
N SER A 209 4.49 10.39 8.29
CA SER A 209 4.22 10.83 6.92
C SER A 209 5.41 11.57 6.29
N ASN A 210 6.03 12.51 7.02
CA ASN A 210 7.02 13.41 6.42
C ASN A 210 8.43 12.81 6.34
N VAL A 211 8.88 12.07 7.36
CA VAL A 211 10.26 11.58 7.42
C VAL A 211 10.53 10.50 6.37
N PRO A 212 9.70 9.44 6.23
CA PRO A 212 9.88 8.47 5.16
C PRO A 212 9.86 9.11 3.76
N SER A 213 8.92 10.04 3.53
CA SER A 213 8.82 10.76 2.25
C SER A 213 10.07 11.59 1.97
N SER A 214 10.64 12.24 2.98
CA SER A 214 11.87 13.04 2.83
C SER A 214 13.07 12.15 2.51
N ILE A 215 13.20 10.99 3.16
CA ILE A 215 14.26 10.01 2.88
C ILE A 215 14.11 9.45 1.46
N LEU A 216 12.89 9.10 1.04
CA LEU A 216 12.64 8.61 -0.31
C LEU A 216 12.94 9.65 -1.39
N ASN A 217 12.66 10.92 -1.13
CA ASN A 217 12.94 12.00 -2.08
C ASN A 217 14.43 12.32 -2.16
N ALA A 218 15.10 12.46 -1.01
CA ALA A 218 16.51 12.87 -0.93
C ALA A 218 17.49 11.71 -1.11
N GLN A 219 17.01 10.46 -1.00
CA GLN A 219 17.84 9.25 -0.96
C GLN A 219 19.00 9.38 0.04
N SER A 220 18.68 9.96 1.19
CA SER A 220 19.61 10.34 2.25
C SER A 220 18.92 10.21 3.61
N LEU A 221 19.71 9.87 4.63
CA LEU A 221 19.29 9.88 6.03
C LEU A 221 19.46 11.26 6.68
N ASP A 222 20.12 12.20 5.99
CA ASP A 222 20.26 13.60 6.42
C ASP A 222 19.01 14.39 6.05
N VAL A 223 17.94 14.14 6.81
CA VAL A 223 16.64 14.78 6.63
C VAL A 223 16.18 15.47 7.92
N ASP A 224 15.43 16.55 7.76
CA ASP A 224 14.92 17.32 8.89
C ASP A 224 13.92 16.54 9.73
N THR A 225 14.04 16.67 11.05
CA THR A 225 13.03 16.16 11.97
C THR A 225 11.79 17.06 11.98
N VAL A 226 10.63 16.47 12.25
CA VAL A 226 9.38 17.24 12.29
C VAL A 226 9.20 17.91 13.65
N SER A 227 8.96 19.24 13.64
CA SER A 227 8.64 20.03 14.83
C SER A 227 7.48 19.43 15.64
N GLY A 228 7.72 19.19 16.93
CA GLY A 228 6.75 18.55 17.84
C GLY A 228 6.70 17.02 17.75
N ALA A 229 7.48 16.40 16.85
CA ALA A 229 7.57 14.95 16.68
C ALA A 229 9.03 14.47 16.53
N THR A 230 9.97 15.20 17.14
CA THR A 230 11.41 14.98 17.00
C THR A 230 11.84 13.57 17.43
N PHE A 231 11.33 13.07 18.56
CA PHE A 231 11.65 11.72 19.04
C PHE A 231 11.24 10.64 18.04
N SER A 232 10.00 10.71 17.54
CA SER A 232 9.50 9.78 16.53
C SER A 232 10.27 9.90 15.22
N SER A 233 10.64 11.13 14.81
CA SER A 233 11.43 11.39 13.60
C SER A 233 12.81 10.73 13.68
N VAL A 234 13.53 10.94 14.80
CA VAL A 234 14.82 10.30 15.08
C VAL A 234 14.70 8.78 15.10
N GLY A 235 13.62 8.26 15.71
CA GLY A 235 13.35 6.83 15.71
C GLY A 235 13.21 6.23 14.31
N ILE A 236 12.51 6.91 13.41
CA ILE A 236 12.36 6.46 12.00
C ILE A 236 13.72 6.48 11.29
N ILE A 237 14.45 7.59 11.37
CA ILE A 237 15.76 7.74 10.69
C ILE A 237 16.71 6.62 11.15
N ASN A 238 16.80 6.38 12.46
CA ASN A 238 17.64 5.33 13.02
C ASN A 238 17.16 3.92 12.64
N ALA A 239 15.85 3.70 12.57
CA ALA A 239 15.31 2.42 12.15
C ALA A 239 15.64 2.12 10.69
N VAL A 240 15.55 3.13 9.80
CA VAL A 240 15.96 3.00 8.39
C VAL A 240 17.46 2.74 8.30
N ASN A 241 18.28 3.46 9.07
CA ASN A 241 19.72 3.24 9.15
C ASN A 241 20.06 1.79 9.56
N ASN A 242 19.38 1.28 10.59
CA ASN A 242 19.53 -0.10 11.05
C ASN A 242 19.04 -1.15 10.04
N ALA A 243 18.17 -0.78 9.11
CA ALA A 243 17.75 -1.65 8.02
C ALA A 243 18.79 -1.65 6.90
N LEU A 244 19.29 -0.47 6.50
CA LEU A 244 20.36 -0.30 5.51
C LEU A 244 21.65 -1.02 5.91
N SER A 245 21.99 -1.02 7.20
CA SER A 245 23.20 -1.68 7.69
C SER A 245 23.21 -3.19 7.46
N LYS A 246 22.04 -3.81 7.33
CA LYS A 246 21.89 -5.23 7.00
C LYS A 246 22.05 -5.54 5.52
N ALA A 247 21.98 -4.51 4.67
CA ALA A 247 22.10 -4.60 3.23
C ALA A 247 23.48 -4.16 2.72
N LEU A 248 24.26 -3.45 3.55
CA LEU A 248 25.52 -2.82 3.16
C LEU A 248 26.57 -3.88 2.77
N ILE A 249 27.10 -3.77 1.54
CA ILE A 249 28.20 -4.59 1.03
C ILE A 249 29.53 -3.87 1.27
N ASP A 250 29.60 -2.59 0.93
CA ASP A 250 30.78 -1.74 1.03
C ASP A 250 30.37 -0.27 1.24
N GLY A 251 31.15 0.48 2.02
CA GLY A 251 30.86 1.87 2.41
C GLY A 251 30.66 2.09 3.91
N SER A 252 30.05 3.23 4.27
CA SER A 252 29.82 3.61 5.67
C SER A 252 28.53 4.39 5.84
N LEU A 253 27.66 3.90 6.73
CA LEU A 253 26.45 4.59 7.12
C LEU A 253 26.70 5.66 8.19
N PRO A 254 25.87 6.72 8.26
CA PRO A 254 25.96 7.70 9.34
C PRO A 254 25.69 7.03 10.69
N SER A 255 26.24 7.62 11.75
CA SER A 255 25.94 7.18 13.11
C SER A 255 24.47 7.41 13.44
N ASN A 256 23.88 6.51 14.22
CA ASN A 256 22.52 6.70 14.72
C ASN A 256 22.42 8.02 15.50
N LEU A 257 21.38 8.79 15.20
CA LEU A 257 21.06 10.04 15.86
C LEU A 257 20.73 9.80 17.33
N THR A 258 21.26 10.63 18.21
CA THR A 258 20.94 10.59 19.64
C THR A 258 19.54 11.14 19.89
N LEU A 259 18.73 10.43 20.68
CA LEU A 259 17.44 10.94 21.09
C LEU A 259 17.60 12.21 21.95
N PRO A 260 16.73 13.22 21.77
CA PRO A 260 16.74 14.40 22.64
C PRO A 260 16.51 14.00 24.10
N THR A 261 17.04 14.78 25.04
CA THR A 261 16.69 14.61 26.46
C THR A 261 15.24 15.00 26.69
N LYS A 262 14.43 14.13 27.30
CA LYS A 262 13.09 14.49 27.77
C LYS A 262 13.24 15.60 28.80
N ARG A 263 12.73 16.80 28.51
CA ARG A 263 12.66 17.86 29.54
C ARG A 263 11.72 17.35 30.62
N GLY A 264 12.26 17.15 31.82
CA GLY A 264 11.46 16.85 32.99
C GLY A 264 10.51 18.01 33.24
N HIS A 265 9.22 17.70 33.29
CA HIS A 265 8.21 18.53 33.95
C HIS A 265 7.79 17.80 35.20
#